data_AF-A0A1E4SS54-F1
#
_entry.id   AF-A0A1E4SS54-F1
#
_cell.length_a   1.000
_cell.length_b   1.000
_cell.length_c   1.000
_cell.angle_alpha   90.00
_cell.angle_beta   90.00
_cell.angle_gamma   90.00
#
_symmetry.space_group_name_H-M   'P 1'
#
loop_
_entity.id
_entity.type
_entity.pdbx_description
1 polymer ?
#
loop_
_entity_poly.entity_id
_entity_poly.type
_entity_poly.pdbx_seq_one_letter_code
_entity_poly.pdbx_strand_id
1 'polypeptide(L)' 'MAGHHAVKYLRHAAVAKPHVDPKIRYASKFLGATMWFYIFYRIKEDGPVIFGQKLPFEHH' A
#
# COMPACT_ATOMS: atom_id res chain seq x y z
N MET A 1 27.59 26.19 -10.59
CA MET A 1 26.65 25.12 -10.16
C MET A 1 26.76 24.80 -8.66
N ALA A 2 27.00 25.77 -7.76
CA ALA A 2 27.32 25.52 -6.34
C ALA A 2 26.19 25.85 -5.32
N GLY A 3 25.03 26.35 -5.77
CA GLY A 3 23.97 26.87 -4.87
C GLY A 3 22.96 25.85 -4.33
N HIS A 4 22.92 24.62 -4.87
CA HIS A 4 21.84 23.66 -4.53
C HIS A 4 21.99 22.99 -3.15
N HIS A 5 23.18 23.01 -2.55
CA HIS A 5 23.42 22.36 -1.25
C HIS A 5 23.19 23.28 -0.05
N ALA A 6 23.23 24.61 -0.24
CA ALA A 6 23.04 25.59 0.83
C ALA A 6 21.61 25.57 1.40
N VAL A 7 20.61 25.32 0.54
CA VAL A 7 19.20 25.28 0.94
C VAL A 7 18.85 24.09 1.84
N LYS A 8 19.65 23.01 1.79
CA LYS A 8 19.42 21.79 2.58
C LYS A 8 19.62 22.00 4.09
N TYR A 9 20.38 23.03 4.48
CA TYR A 9 20.71 23.34 5.87
C TYR A 9 20.00 24.60 6.39
N LEU A 10 19.13 25.22 5.58
CA LEU A 10 18.25 26.29 6.05
C LEU A 10 17.29 25.70 7.11
N ARG A 11 17.43 26.18 8.36
CA ARG A 11 16.46 25.87 9.42
C ARG A 11 15.06 26.28 8.95
N HIS A 12 14.10 25.36 9.10
CA HIS A 12 12.69 25.52 8.68
C HIS A 12 12.41 25.53 7.16
N ALA A 13 13.37 25.12 6.33
CA ALA A 13 13.07 24.80 4.93
C ALA A 13 12.25 23.50 4.82
N ALA A 14 11.41 23.39 3.78
CA ALA A 14 10.66 22.16 3.50
C ALA A 14 11.61 20.96 3.32
N VAL A 15 11.28 19.83 3.94
CA VAL A 15 12.11 18.63 3.89
C VAL A 15 12.18 18.12 2.45
N ALA A 16 13.40 17.92 1.96
CA ALA A 16 13.62 17.36 0.63
C ALA A 16 12.98 15.96 0.53
N LYS A 17 12.43 15.64 -0.65
CA LYS A 17 11.87 14.31 -0.90
C LYS A 17 12.95 13.24 -0.65
N PRO A 18 12.64 12.16 0.10
CA PRO A 18 13.62 11.11 0.34
C PRO A 18 13.96 10.42 -0.98
N HIS A 19 15.26 10.14 -1.17
CA HIS A 19 15.70 9.25 -2.23
C HIS A 19 15.42 7.82 -1.79
N VAL A 20 14.53 7.13 -2.52
CA VAL A 20 14.17 5.74 -2.25
C VAL A 20 14.57 4.92 -3.47
N ASP A 21 15.22 3.78 -3.22
CA ASP A 21 15.59 2.85 -4.29
C ASP A 21 14.33 2.42 -5.08
N PRO A 22 14.32 2.55 -6.43
CA PRO A 22 13.19 2.14 -7.25
C PRO A 22 12.73 0.70 -7.00
N LYS A 23 13.65 -0.22 -6.67
CA LYS A 23 13.33 -1.62 -6.36
C LYS A 23 12.43 -1.73 -5.14
N ILE A 24 12.73 -0.98 -4.08
CA ILE A 24 11.91 -0.94 -2.86
C ILE A 24 10.52 -0.38 -3.19
N ARG A 25 10.46 0.70 -3.98
CA ARG A 25 9.18 1.30 -4.40
C ARG A 25 8.30 0.32 -5.16
N TYR A 26 8.87 -0.47 -6.08
CA TYR A 26 8.10 -1.45 -6.84
C TYR A 26 7.73 -2.67 -5.99
N ALA A 27 8.62 -3.15 -5.12
CA ALA A 27 8.33 -4.24 -4.20
C ALA A 27 7.18 -3.89 -3.24
N SER A 28 7.18 -2.68 -2.66
CA SER A 28 6.09 -2.21 -1.80
C SER A 28 4.75 -2.15 -2.55
N LYS A 29 4.76 -1.69 -3.81
CA LYS A 29 3.56 -1.68 -4.66
C LYS A 29 3.05 -3.09 -4.95
N PHE A 30 3.95 -4.01 -5.28
CA PHE A 30 3.60 -5.40 -5.56
C PHE A 30 2.96 -6.06 -4.33
N LEU A 31 3.58 -5.92 -3.16
CA LEU A 31 3.04 -6.45 -1.91
C LEU A 31 1.66 -5.85 -1.56
N GLY A 32 1.51 -4.52 -1.69
CA GLY A 32 0.22 -3.87 -1.48
C GLY A 32 -0.84 -4.33 -2.47
N ALA A 33 -0.48 -4.52 -3.74
CA ALA A 33 -1.38 -5.05 -4.75
C ALA A 33 -1.79 -6.50 -4.45
N THR A 34 -0.86 -7.35 -4.05
CA THR A 34 -1.14 -8.74 -3.65
C THR A 34 -2.07 -8.81 -2.44
N MET A 35 -1.87 -7.94 -1.44
CA MET A 35 -2.75 -7.85 -0.27
C MET A 35 -4.19 -7.51 -0.68
N TRP A 36 -4.39 -6.44 -1.47
CA TRP A 36 -5.72 -6.03 -1.91
C TRP A 36 -6.36 -7.04 -2.85
N PHE A 37 -5.58 -7.64 -3.75
CA PHE A 37 -6.04 -8.73 -4.60
C PHE A 37 -6.59 -9.88 -3.75
N TYR A 38 -5.88 -10.29 -2.70
CA TYR A 38 -6.32 -11.36 -1.82
C TYR A 38 -7.60 -11.01 -1.06
N ILE A 39 -7.72 -9.76 -0.58
CA ILE A 39 -8.94 -9.29 0.09
C ILE A 39 -10.14 -9.38 -0.87
N PHE A 40 -10.02 -8.86 -2.09
CA PHE A 40 -11.12 -8.93 -3.06
C PHE A 40 -11.42 -10.35 -3.53
N TYR A 41 -10.39 -11.18 -3.67
CA TYR A 41 -10.54 -12.60 -3.95
C TYR A 41 -11.37 -13.29 -2.86
N ARG A 42 -11.03 -13.07 -1.57
CA ARG A 42 -11.78 -13.61 -0.44
C ARG A 42 -13.18 -13.02 -0.32
N ILE A 43 -13.37 -11.74 -0.58
CA ILE A 43 -14.72 -11.14 -0.63
C ILE A 43 -15.57 -11.78 -1.73
N LYS A 44 -14.98 -12.19 -2.85
CA LYS A 44 -15.74 -12.88 -3.91
C LYS A 44 -16.17 -14.28 -3.50
N GLU A 45 -15.29 -15.03 -2.81
CA GLU A 45 -15.54 -16.42 -2.41
C GLU A 45 -16.40 -16.50 -1.15
N ASP A 46 -15.99 -15.80 -0.10
CA ASP A 46 -16.62 -15.81 1.22
C ASP A 46 -17.68 -14.70 1.36
N GLY A 47 -17.89 -13.90 0.32
CA GLY A 47 -18.83 -12.76 0.32
C GLY A 47 -20.21 -13.08 0.90
N PRO A 48 -20.89 -14.15 0.48
CA PRO A 48 -22.20 -14.50 1.02
C PRO A 48 -22.17 -14.78 2.54
N VAL A 49 -21.07 -15.30 3.08
CA VAL A 49 -20.90 -15.58 4.52
C VAL A 49 -20.52 -14.30 5.27
N ILE A 50 -19.59 -13.51 4.72
CA ILE A 50 -19.10 -12.25 5.32
C ILE A 50 -20.20 -11.19 5.33
N PHE A 51 -21.03 -11.11 4.28
CA PHE A 51 -22.15 -10.18 4.19
C PHE A 51 -23.45 -10.72 4.83
N GLY A 52 -23.40 -11.86 5.53
CA GLY A 52 -24.54 -12.40 6.29
C GLY A 52 -25.71 -12.87 5.43
N GLN A 53 -25.48 -13.09 4.13
CA GLN A 53 -26.49 -13.62 3.21
C GLN A 53 -26.64 -15.14 3.33
N LYS A 54 -25.66 -15.83 3.92
CA LYS A 54 -25.69 -17.26 4.24
C LYS A 54 -25.11 -17.49 5.63
N LEU A 55 -25.72 -18.39 6.40
CA LEU A 55 -25.19 -18.80 7.70
C LEU A 55 -23.99 -19.75 7.48
N PRO A 56 -22.91 -19.66 8.28
CA PRO A 56 -21.68 -20.45 8.07
C PRO A 56 -21.87 -21.97 8.23
N PHE A 57 -23.07 -22.41 8.60
CA PHE A 57 -23.47 -23.80 8.82
C PHE A 57 -24.59 -24.27 7.87
N GLU A 58 -25.01 -23.46 6.89
CA GLU A 58 -25.98 -23.86 5.84
C GLU A 58 -25.32 -24.59 4.65
N HIS A 59 -24.13 -25.13 4.85
CA HIS A 59 -23.53 -26.08 3.92
C HIS A 59 -24.22 -27.44 4.10
N HIS A 60 -25.32 -27.66 3.36
CA HIS A 60 -25.82 -29.00 3.09
C HIS A 60 -24.80 -29.82 2.29
#